data_AF-A0A821GPY0-F1
#
_entry.id   AF-A0A821GPY0-F1
#
_cell.length_a   1.000
_cell.length_b   1.000
_cell.length_c   1.000
_cell.angle_alpha   90.00
_cell.angle_beta   90.00
_cell.angle_gamma   90.00
#
_symmetry.space_group_name_H-M   'P 1'
#
loop_
_entity.id
_entity.type
_entity.pdbx_description
1 polymer ?
#
loop_
_entity_poly.entity_id
_entity_poly.type
_entity_poly.pdbx_seq_one_letter_code
_entity_poly.pdbx_strand_id
1 'polypeptide(L)'
;NDIVAVRCDDGFQNGGEIGIDCGGPCIKRCNGRVCTIADHCWSGVCGVNKTCSVPTCSDNVQNGVEEGIDCGASCPLKCDYQFCTSDNQCKSSVCKHRYCRGIDGIQNGGEIGIDCDGPCVQRCNGRGCTLAAHCWSGVCGTNQTCSGD
;
A
#
# COMPACT_ATOMS: atom_id res chain seq x y z
N ASN A 1 -29.23 -18.49 -29.16
CA ASN A 1 -28.74 -17.24 -28.58
C ASN A 1 -27.49 -17.63 -27.82
N ASP A 2 -26.37 -17.71 -28.53
CA ASP A 2 -25.10 -18.20 -27.98
C ASP A 2 -24.56 -17.16 -27.01
N ILE A 3 -24.75 -17.42 -25.73
CA ILE A 3 -23.93 -16.84 -24.68
C ILE A 3 -22.54 -17.47 -24.84
N VAL A 4 -21.66 -16.81 -25.58
CA VAL A 4 -20.24 -17.13 -25.58
C VAL A 4 -19.79 -17.01 -24.13
N ALA A 5 -19.55 -18.15 -23.49
CA ALA A 5 -19.07 -18.18 -22.12
C ALA A 5 -17.74 -17.41 -22.09
N VAL A 6 -17.69 -16.32 -21.32
CA VAL A 6 -16.44 -15.60 -21.04
C VAL A 6 -15.43 -16.61 -20.53
N ARG A 7 -14.30 -16.72 -21.23
CA ARG A 7 -13.18 -17.56 -20.82
C ARG A 7 -11.93 -16.70 -20.75
N CYS A 8 -11.47 -16.51 -19.52
CA CYS A 8 -10.32 -15.66 -19.20
C CYS A 8 -8.97 -16.35 -19.43
N ASP A 9 -8.93 -17.26 -20.39
CA ASP A 9 -7.84 -18.17 -20.72
C ASP A 9 -7.98 -18.81 -22.12
N ASP A 10 -8.82 -18.24 -22.99
CA ASP A 10 -9.07 -18.79 -24.34
C ASP A 10 -8.20 -18.17 -25.43
N GLY A 11 -7.41 -17.15 -25.11
CA GLY A 11 -6.49 -16.48 -26.03
C GLY A 11 -7.15 -15.43 -26.92
N PHE A 12 -8.43 -15.12 -26.71
CA PHE A 12 -9.18 -14.16 -27.50
C PHE A 12 -9.78 -13.06 -26.63
N GLN A 13 -9.65 -11.80 -27.08
CA GLN A 13 -10.35 -10.69 -26.43
C GLN A 13 -11.84 -10.74 -26.76
N ASN A 14 -12.64 -11.38 -25.90
CA ASN A 14 -14.08 -11.56 -26.11
C ASN A 14 -14.89 -11.31 -24.81
N GLY A 15 -16.22 -11.41 -24.88
CA GLY A 15 -17.07 -11.47 -23.69
C GLY A 15 -17.04 -10.25 -22.73
N GLY A 16 -16.48 -9.11 -23.15
CA GLY A 16 -16.35 -7.91 -22.31
C GLY A 16 -14.97 -7.70 -21.69
N GLU A 17 -13.98 -8.48 -22.09
CA GLU A 17 -12.58 -8.31 -21.70
C GLU A 17 -11.96 -6.98 -22.16
N ILE A 18 -11.03 -6.47 -21.34
CA ILE A 18 -10.30 -5.23 -21.60
C ILE A 18 -9.06 -5.49 -22.47
N GLY A 19 -8.44 -6.66 -22.31
CA GLY A 19 -7.43 -7.21 -23.19
C GLY A 19 -7.56 -8.73 -23.22
N ILE A 20 -6.82 -9.39 -24.12
CA ILE A 20 -6.84 -10.86 -24.26
C ILE A 20 -6.69 -11.53 -22.88
N ASP A 21 -7.70 -12.27 -22.45
CA ASP A 21 -7.76 -13.04 -21.20
C ASP A 21 -7.57 -12.18 -19.93
N CYS A 22 -7.95 -10.89 -19.97
CA CYS A 22 -7.78 -9.99 -18.82
C CYS A 22 -8.79 -8.82 -18.75
N GLY A 23 -9.08 -8.41 -17.53
CA GLY A 23 -9.95 -7.28 -17.20
C GLY A 23 -11.43 -7.50 -17.53
N GLY A 24 -12.26 -6.52 -17.22
CA GLY A 24 -13.72 -6.60 -17.39
C GLY A 24 -14.29 -7.72 -16.52
N PRO A 25 -14.88 -8.79 -17.09
CA PRO A 25 -15.38 -9.93 -16.32
C PRO A 25 -14.27 -10.84 -15.78
N CYS A 26 -13.01 -10.66 -16.21
CA CYS A 26 -11.89 -11.49 -15.80
C CYS A 26 -11.20 -10.99 -14.53
N ILE A 27 -10.94 -11.92 -13.61
CA ILE A 27 -10.24 -11.64 -12.33
C ILE A 27 -8.82 -11.13 -12.58
N LYS A 28 -8.15 -11.66 -13.61
CA LYS A 28 -6.80 -11.24 -13.99
C LYS A 28 -6.85 -9.81 -14.53
N ARG A 29 -6.15 -8.89 -13.86
CA ARG A 29 -5.99 -7.51 -14.34
C ARG A 29 -4.98 -7.45 -15.50
N CYS A 30 -5.18 -6.51 -16.41
CA CYS A 30 -4.30 -6.37 -17.58
C CYS A 30 -3.00 -5.63 -17.24
N ASN A 31 -1.95 -5.88 -18.03
CA ASN A 31 -0.71 -5.10 -18.03
C ASN A 31 -0.42 -4.62 -19.46
N GLY A 32 0.02 -3.36 -19.62
CA GLY A 32 0.28 -2.73 -20.93
C GLY A 32 -0.93 -2.62 -21.87
N ARG A 33 -2.16 -2.89 -21.41
CA ARG A 33 -3.39 -2.77 -22.21
C ARG A 33 -4.08 -1.44 -21.97
N VAL A 34 -5.03 -1.11 -22.85
CA VAL A 34 -5.84 0.09 -22.72
C VAL A 34 -6.63 0.05 -21.40
N CYS A 35 -6.70 1.17 -20.72
CA CYS A 35 -7.42 1.32 -19.46
C CYS A 35 -8.19 2.64 -19.43
N THR A 36 -9.29 2.67 -18.69
CA THR A 36 -10.05 3.89 -18.42
C THR A 36 -9.92 4.32 -16.96
N ILE A 37 -9.70 3.36 -16.06
CA ILE A 37 -9.49 3.53 -14.62
C ILE A 37 -8.34 2.64 -14.14
N ALA A 38 -7.75 3.00 -12.99
CA ALA A 38 -6.69 2.29 -12.29
C ALA A 38 -6.99 0.79 -12.10
N ASP A 39 -8.24 0.46 -11.79
CA ASP A 39 -8.65 -0.89 -11.43
C ASP A 39 -8.54 -1.92 -12.57
N HIS A 40 -8.45 -1.45 -13.81
CA HIS A 40 -8.24 -2.31 -14.96
C HIS A 40 -6.80 -2.84 -15.04
N CYS A 41 -5.88 -2.20 -14.31
CA CYS A 41 -4.46 -2.44 -14.38
C CYS A 41 -3.96 -3.24 -13.20
N TRP A 42 -3.11 -4.23 -13.47
CA TRP A 42 -2.42 -4.98 -12.42
C TRP A 42 -1.53 -4.07 -11.56
N SER A 43 -0.94 -3.03 -12.14
CA SER A 43 -0.20 -2.00 -11.40
C SER A 43 -1.08 -1.07 -10.57
N GLY A 44 -2.39 -1.07 -10.77
CA GLY A 44 -3.27 -0.03 -10.22
C GLY A 44 -3.04 1.35 -10.85
N VAL A 45 -2.22 1.47 -11.90
CA VAL A 45 -1.91 2.75 -12.55
C VAL A 45 -2.36 2.74 -14.00
N CYS A 46 -3.38 3.54 -14.29
CA CYS A 46 -3.79 3.84 -15.65
C CYS A 46 -3.10 5.12 -16.14
N GLY A 47 -2.12 4.97 -17.02
CA GLY A 47 -1.27 6.06 -17.49
C GLY A 47 -2.01 7.12 -18.30
N VAL A 48 -1.36 8.26 -18.52
CA VAL A 48 -1.92 9.41 -19.27
C VAL A 48 -2.30 9.06 -20.71
N ASN A 49 -1.60 8.10 -21.32
CA ASN A 49 -1.88 7.57 -22.65
C ASN A 49 -3.01 6.51 -22.66
N LYS A 50 -3.76 6.37 -21.55
CA LYS A 50 -4.82 5.38 -21.37
C LYS A 50 -4.31 3.94 -21.52
N THR A 51 -3.09 3.68 -21.07
CA THR A 51 -2.55 2.31 -20.98
C THR A 51 -2.04 2.00 -19.59
N CYS A 52 -2.16 0.72 -19.18
CA CYS A 52 -1.65 0.27 -17.90
C CYS A 52 -0.14 0.45 -17.84
N SER A 53 0.30 1.27 -16.90
CA SER A 53 1.72 1.56 -16.70
C SER A 53 2.38 0.40 -15.95
N VAL A 54 3.66 0.17 -16.24
CA VAL A 54 4.47 -0.79 -15.49
C VAL A 54 4.71 -0.23 -14.08
N PRO A 55 4.60 -1.05 -13.02
CA PRO A 55 5.01 -0.67 -11.67
C PRO A 55 6.40 -0.04 -11.62
N THR A 56 6.54 1.05 -10.89
CA THR A 56 7.85 1.66 -10.62
C THR A 56 7.95 2.08 -9.17
N CYS A 57 9.17 2.02 -8.61
CA CYS A 57 9.54 2.48 -7.27
C CYS A 57 9.43 4.00 -7.04
N SER A 58 8.53 4.67 -7.74
CA SER A 58 8.32 6.12 -7.70
C SER A 58 6.95 6.53 -8.29
N ASP A 59 6.02 5.59 -8.47
CA ASP A 59 4.68 5.87 -9.03
C ASP A 59 3.64 6.22 -7.95
N ASN A 60 4.05 6.27 -6.69
CA ASN A 60 3.24 6.56 -5.49
C ASN A 60 2.12 5.56 -5.25
N VAL A 61 2.23 4.34 -5.77
CA VAL A 61 1.26 3.27 -5.58
C VAL A 61 1.99 2.01 -5.14
N GLN A 62 1.62 1.44 -3.98
CA GLN A 62 2.16 0.14 -3.58
C GLN A 62 1.70 -0.95 -4.56
N ASN A 63 2.58 -1.34 -5.46
CA ASN A 63 2.27 -2.31 -6.52
C ASN A 63 3.48 -3.19 -6.87
N GLY A 64 3.27 -4.17 -7.74
CA GLY A 64 4.34 -5.06 -8.19
C GLY A 64 4.98 -5.87 -7.07
N VAL A 65 6.25 -5.60 -6.79
CA VAL A 65 7.07 -6.31 -5.78
C VAL A 65 7.36 -5.44 -4.55
N GLU A 66 6.76 -4.26 -4.45
CA GLU A 66 7.00 -3.32 -3.37
C GLU A 66 6.46 -3.82 -2.02
N GLU A 67 7.23 -3.59 -0.95
CA GLU A 67 6.82 -3.96 0.41
C GLU A 67 6.01 -2.83 1.08
N GLY A 68 6.19 -1.60 0.61
CA GLY A 68 5.40 -0.40 0.94
C GLY A 68 5.41 0.55 -0.26
N ILE A 69 4.64 1.64 -0.22
CA ILE A 69 4.52 2.57 -1.35
C ILE A 69 5.93 3.02 -1.81
N ASP A 70 6.30 2.67 -3.06
CA ASP A 70 7.57 3.02 -3.71
C ASP A 70 8.84 2.53 -2.97
N CYS A 71 8.75 1.47 -2.16
CA CYS A 71 9.88 1.02 -1.36
C CYS A 71 9.95 -0.49 -1.14
N GLY A 72 11.12 -0.96 -0.70
CA GLY A 72 11.38 -2.35 -0.33
C GLY A 72 11.70 -3.25 -1.52
N ALA A 73 11.93 -4.54 -1.25
CA ALA A 73 12.33 -5.54 -2.24
C ALA A 73 13.44 -5.07 -3.19
N SER A 74 13.14 -4.90 -4.49
CA SER A 74 14.07 -4.46 -5.52
C SER A 74 14.20 -2.93 -5.66
N CYS A 75 13.44 -2.16 -4.89
CA CYS A 75 13.48 -0.71 -4.93
C CYS A 75 14.73 -0.16 -4.23
N PRO A 76 15.35 0.92 -4.76
CA PRO A 76 16.49 1.56 -4.10
C PRO A 76 16.13 2.11 -2.72
N LEU A 77 14.88 2.57 -2.56
CA LEU A 77 14.36 3.10 -1.32
C LEU A 77 13.94 1.94 -0.41
N LYS A 78 14.42 1.98 0.83
CA LYS A 78 14.01 1.05 1.89
C LYS A 78 12.68 1.51 2.46
N CYS A 79 11.87 0.59 2.96
CA CYS A 79 10.65 0.97 3.65
C CYS A 79 10.91 1.19 5.14
N ASP A 80 10.17 2.12 5.72
CA ASP A 80 9.90 2.07 7.15
C ASP A 80 8.73 1.11 7.43
N TYR A 81 8.59 0.69 8.68
CA TYR A 81 7.56 -0.26 9.16
C TYR A 81 7.64 -1.69 8.63
N GLN A 82 8.63 -2.01 7.80
CA GLN A 82 8.91 -3.38 7.35
C GLN A 82 9.74 -4.18 8.34
N PHE A 83 9.66 -5.52 8.25
CA PHE A 83 10.50 -6.38 9.05
C PHE A 83 11.99 -6.12 8.75
N CYS A 84 12.81 -6.06 9.79
CA CYS A 84 14.24 -5.85 9.67
C CYS A 84 15.01 -6.73 10.65
N THR A 85 16.20 -7.13 10.24
CA THR A 85 17.21 -7.80 11.06
C THR A 85 18.39 -6.89 11.39
N SER A 86 18.53 -5.75 10.69
CA SER A 86 19.57 -4.74 10.95
C SER A 86 19.11 -3.34 10.57
N ASP A 87 19.67 -2.34 11.25
CA ASP A 87 19.37 -0.91 11.07
C ASP A 87 19.47 -0.45 9.61
N ASN A 88 20.44 -0.99 8.88
CA ASN A 88 20.65 -0.62 7.48
C ASN A 88 19.53 -1.08 6.54
N GLN A 89 18.55 -1.89 6.97
CA GLN A 89 17.43 -2.31 6.13
C GLN A 89 16.28 -1.29 6.13
N CYS A 90 16.40 -0.26 6.96
CA CYS A 90 15.35 0.73 7.17
C CYS A 90 15.73 2.05 6.53
N LYS A 91 14.73 2.79 6.02
CA LYS A 91 14.93 4.15 5.52
C LYS A 91 15.43 5.06 6.64
N SER A 92 14.86 4.93 7.84
CA SER A 92 15.31 5.63 9.04
C SER A 92 16.68 5.22 9.56
N SER A 93 17.27 4.14 9.03
CA SER A 93 18.45 3.48 9.62
C SER A 93 18.22 3.01 11.07
N VAL A 94 16.97 2.74 11.47
CA VAL A 94 16.63 2.28 12.81
C VAL A 94 15.74 1.03 12.72
N CYS A 95 16.30 -0.10 13.12
CA CYS A 95 15.62 -1.37 13.27
C CYS A 95 15.41 -1.67 14.76
N LYS A 96 14.16 -1.58 15.23
CA LYS A 96 13.82 -1.86 16.62
C LYS A 96 12.67 -2.85 16.69
N HIS A 97 12.77 -3.80 17.62
CA HIS A 97 11.79 -4.89 17.77
C HIS A 97 11.53 -5.69 16.48
N ARG A 98 12.54 -5.79 15.61
CA ARG A 98 12.49 -6.44 14.28
C ARG A 98 11.63 -5.72 13.23
N TYR A 99 11.32 -4.44 13.44
CA TYR A 99 10.65 -3.61 12.43
C TYR A 99 11.37 -2.28 12.25
N CYS A 100 11.35 -1.79 11.00
CA CYS A 100 11.88 -0.51 10.63
C CYS A 100 11.05 0.58 11.26
N ARG A 101 11.71 1.50 11.95
CA ARG A 101 11.04 2.51 12.74
C ARG A 101 10.91 3.76 11.89
N GLY A 102 9.70 4.11 11.44
CA GLY A 102 9.45 5.47 10.97
C GLY A 102 9.34 6.37 12.20
N ILE A 103 10.39 7.13 12.48
CA ILE A 103 10.31 8.26 13.39
C ILE A 103 10.87 9.43 12.59
N ASP A 104 10.05 10.05 11.77
CA ASP A 104 10.43 11.29 11.10
C ASP A 104 9.92 12.52 11.86
N GLY A 105 9.22 12.31 12.98
CA GLY A 105 8.76 13.37 13.87
C GLY A 105 7.57 14.14 13.31
N ILE A 106 6.94 13.63 12.24
CA ILE A 106 5.72 14.17 11.66
C ILE A 106 4.66 13.07 11.57
N GLN A 107 3.37 13.43 11.64
CA GLN A 107 2.29 12.46 11.54
C GLN A 107 2.00 12.15 10.06
N ASN A 108 2.53 11.05 9.52
CA ASN A 108 2.32 10.65 8.13
C ASN A 108 2.13 9.13 7.96
N GLY A 109 2.04 8.64 6.72
CA GLY A 109 2.07 7.21 6.42
C GLY A 109 0.89 6.37 6.94
N GLY A 110 -0.15 6.97 7.53
CA GLY A 110 -1.28 6.26 8.17
C GLY A 110 -1.22 6.25 9.71
N GLU A 111 -0.28 6.98 10.29
CA GLU A 111 -0.13 7.17 11.73
C GLU A 111 -1.34 7.87 12.38
N ILE A 112 -1.67 7.40 13.59
CA ILE A 112 -2.75 7.99 14.41
C ILE A 112 -2.24 9.18 15.23
N GLY A 113 -1.01 9.12 15.69
CA GLY A 113 -0.27 10.25 16.24
C GLY A 113 1.14 10.24 15.69
N ILE A 114 1.87 11.35 15.82
CA ILE A 114 3.26 11.46 15.34
C ILE A 114 4.02 10.17 15.70
N ASP A 115 4.56 9.45 14.72
CA ASP A 115 5.32 8.19 14.86
C ASP A 115 4.67 7.10 15.75
N CYS A 116 3.34 7.04 15.86
CA CYS A 116 2.65 6.08 16.72
C CYS A 116 1.28 5.64 16.20
N ASP A 117 1.02 4.35 16.47
CA ASP A 117 -0.15 3.55 16.07
C ASP A 117 -0.50 3.60 14.57
N GLY A 118 -1.51 2.83 14.15
CA GLY A 118 -1.80 2.61 12.73
C GLY A 118 -0.79 1.62 12.11
N PRO A 119 0.04 2.02 11.14
CA PRO A 119 1.13 1.18 10.63
C PRO A 119 2.30 1.03 11.62
N CYS A 120 2.34 1.85 12.67
CA CYS A 120 3.31 1.77 13.74
C CYS A 120 2.91 0.70 14.77
N VAL A 121 3.81 -0.22 15.11
CA VAL A 121 3.56 -1.24 16.17
C VAL A 121 3.52 -0.67 17.60
N GLN A 122 3.85 0.61 17.78
CA GLN A 122 3.87 1.28 19.08
C GLN A 122 2.62 2.11 19.27
N ARG A 123 1.89 1.89 20.37
CA ARG A 123 0.76 2.73 20.76
C ARG A 123 1.22 4.13 21.15
N CYS A 124 0.35 5.11 20.92
CA CYS A 124 0.59 6.50 21.28
C CYS A 124 0.57 6.69 22.81
N ASN A 125 1.45 7.53 23.33
CA ASN A 125 1.39 8.02 24.71
C ASN A 125 1.71 9.52 24.71
N GLY A 126 0.80 10.34 25.26
CA GLY A 126 0.89 11.81 25.16
C GLY A 126 0.84 12.36 23.72
N ARG A 127 0.48 11.52 22.73
CA ARG A 127 0.37 11.87 21.30
C ARG A 127 -1.07 11.67 20.80
N GLY A 128 -1.32 12.10 19.56
CA GLY A 128 -2.63 12.06 18.90
C GLY A 128 -3.30 10.67 18.97
N CYS A 129 -4.62 10.65 19.14
CA CYS A 129 -5.44 9.45 19.16
C CYS A 129 -6.85 9.70 18.61
N THR A 130 -7.48 8.66 18.07
CA THR A 130 -8.89 8.68 17.65
C THR A 130 -9.73 7.65 18.39
N LEU A 131 -9.10 6.59 18.92
CA LEU A 131 -9.74 5.56 19.74
C LEU A 131 -8.89 5.28 20.99
N ALA A 132 -9.56 4.84 22.06
CA ALA A 132 -8.93 4.37 23.29
C ALA A 132 -7.85 3.29 23.06
N ALA A 133 -8.08 2.39 22.11
CA ALA A 133 -7.15 1.32 21.74
C ALA A 133 -5.83 1.84 21.15
N HIS A 134 -5.77 3.11 20.74
CA HIS A 134 -4.56 3.70 20.17
C HIS A 134 -3.57 4.15 21.26
N CYS A 135 -4.04 4.20 22.50
CA CYS A 135 -3.27 4.64 23.65
C CYS A 135 -2.77 3.46 24.47
N TRP A 136 -1.58 3.61 25.06
CA TRP A 136 -1.09 2.64 26.05
C TRP A 136 -2.03 2.59 27.25
N SER A 137 -2.43 3.75 27.78
CA SER A 137 -3.38 3.87 28.89
C SER A 137 -4.77 3.31 28.58
N GLY A 138 -5.06 3.03 27.30
CA GLY A 138 -6.41 2.67 26.88
C GLY A 138 -7.39 3.85 26.92
N VAL A 139 -6.91 5.08 27.14
CA VAL A 139 -7.75 6.27 27.25
C VAL A 139 -7.30 7.31 26.23
N CYS A 140 -8.18 7.57 25.26
CA CYS A 140 -8.05 8.70 24.35
C CYS A 140 -8.85 9.89 24.92
N GLY A 141 -8.16 10.95 25.30
CA GLY A 141 -8.77 12.14 25.89
C GLY A 141 -9.67 12.90 24.91
N THR A 142 -10.51 13.79 25.43
CA THR A 142 -11.42 14.63 24.61
C THR A 142 -10.69 15.60 23.69
N ASN A 143 -9.42 15.89 23.98
CA ASN A 143 -8.50 16.66 23.15
C ASN A 143 -7.79 15.81 22.07
N GLN A 144 -8.24 14.57 21.83
CA GLN A 144 -7.61 13.64 20.88
C GLN A 144 -6.14 13.35 21.22
N THR A 145 -5.80 13.37 22.51
CA THR A 145 -4.47 13.03 22.99
C THR A 145 -4.57 11.86 23.97
N CYS A 146 -3.67 10.89 23.84
CA CYS A 146 -3.58 9.81 24.82
C CYS A 146 -3.24 10.38 26.19
N SER A 147 -4.12 10.14 27.16
CA SER A 147 -3.83 10.48 28.55
C SER A 147 -2.64 9.63 29.00
N GLY A 148 -1.56 10.28 29.41
CA GLY A 148 -0.46 9.60 30.09
C GLY A 148 -0.91 9.22 31.49
N ASP A 149 -0.60 7.99 31.90
CA ASP A 149 -0.64 7.61 33.32
C ASP A 149 0.44 8.35 34.11
#